data_AF-A0A958HZ21-F1
#
_entry.id   AF-A0A958HZ21-F1
#
_cell.length_a   1.000
_cell.length_b   1.000
_cell.length_c   1.000
_cell.angle_alpha   90.00
_cell.angle_beta   90.00
_cell.angle_gamma   90.00
#
_symmetry.space_group_name_H-M   'P 1'
#
loop_
_entity.id
_entity.type
_entity.pdbx_description
1 polymer ?
#
loop_
_entity_poly.entity_id
_entity_poly.type
_entity_poly.pdbx_seq_one_letter_code
_entity_poly.pdbx_strand_id
1 'polypeptide(L)'
;RTESELAAVKALDDQYFPPEQQLTNDELRIMPQCGHVLYFREKPKAPMLGACQILFQSITRQEVRMHEAFSFGTVGRGFGQILYKAQEIVAREAGKKLIRSTVRLENTESIRSHLKSGYRITEYDPTRYGLTEEGGARLIMVKDLINEQLPFRPDLIAPKVINGDIPILSDPSKAPELLANQPFRLGIFVKNIAKVNLEIHQLLQAVMQEGYTGIALILPMEIGEAGSDRYLLIFHRKDAPPDADRLSLPVNVHSEFGRLREVIVSFTPENAQIRAEFAINDVAKKNVNNIDPISFREEYKLFVGTLIDQGVKVVHTNAIGKEGKSAIFTRDPAMSIGNTFVIGNLRQAQRVYELEGMREVASDSGYLDISDARDGFVEGGDVIFIGEKKLAVGLGQRSSLAGLKRLQAAFPEYEFVGVPHDELHLDVLFTVVGHKKCLADVTRLPELFLEMLKTDGYTIIVADPDEQVTLGCNVVCISDHKVIAVKENAETIRRLRKNGVDVVEVSMPNVIKWGGGPRCMTCPTHRGL
;
A
#
# COMPACT_ATOMS: atom_id res chain seq x y z
N ARG A 1 41.01 5.66 -1.09
CA ARG A 1 41.69 6.87 -0.56
C ARG A 1 43.18 6.86 -0.89
N THR A 2 43.79 5.70 -1.16
CA THR A 2 45.07 5.61 -1.88
C THR A 2 44.85 5.35 -3.38
N GLU A 3 45.88 5.57 -4.21
CA GLU A 3 45.84 5.23 -5.65
C GLU A 3 45.67 3.71 -5.89
N SER A 4 46.25 2.87 -5.03
CA SER A 4 46.07 1.42 -5.09
C SER A 4 44.62 1.00 -4.79
N GLU A 5 43.96 1.66 -3.83
CA GLU A 5 42.55 1.41 -3.54
C GLU A 5 41.65 1.91 -4.67
N LEU A 6 41.97 3.07 -5.25
CA LEU A 6 41.22 3.62 -6.39
C LEU A 6 41.30 2.67 -7.59
N ALA A 7 42.48 2.13 -7.90
CA ALA A 7 42.66 1.15 -8.97
C ALA A 7 41.84 -0.14 -8.70
N ALA A 8 41.79 -0.62 -7.46
CA ALA A 8 40.98 -1.78 -7.10
C ALA A 8 39.47 -1.53 -7.25
N VAL A 9 38.99 -0.34 -6.84
CA VAL A 9 37.59 0.06 -7.02
C VAL A 9 37.27 0.25 -8.50
N LYS A 10 38.17 0.83 -9.29
CA LYS A 10 38.00 1.01 -10.72
C LYS A 10 37.92 -0.34 -11.45
N ALA A 11 38.76 -1.30 -11.07
CA ALA A 11 38.70 -2.66 -11.62
C ALA A 11 37.37 -3.35 -11.34
N LEU A 12 36.78 -3.13 -10.15
CA LEU A 12 35.43 -3.62 -9.85
C LEU A 12 34.36 -2.90 -10.68
N ASP A 13 34.44 -1.58 -10.81
CA ASP A 13 33.51 -0.81 -11.66
C ASP A 13 33.55 -1.31 -13.11
N ASP A 14 34.75 -1.49 -13.68
CA ASP A 14 34.94 -2.01 -15.04
C ASP A 14 34.43 -3.44 -15.21
N GLN A 15 34.50 -4.25 -14.16
CA GLN A 15 34.04 -5.63 -14.19
C GLN A 15 32.51 -5.73 -14.23
N TYR A 16 31.79 -4.88 -13.49
CA TYR A 16 30.36 -5.04 -13.26
C TYR A 16 29.48 -4.10 -14.09
N PHE A 17 30.00 -2.95 -14.54
CA PHE A 17 29.23 -1.99 -15.32
C PHE A 17 29.74 -1.93 -16.77
N PRO A 18 28.83 -1.82 -17.76
CA PRO A 18 29.23 -1.62 -19.15
C PRO A 18 29.88 -0.23 -19.34
N PRO A 19 30.67 -0.03 -20.41
CA PRO A 19 31.46 1.20 -20.62
C PRO A 19 30.66 2.50 -20.48
N GLU A 20 29.41 2.54 -20.96
CA GLU A 20 28.54 3.72 -20.86
C GLU A 20 28.11 4.06 -19.42
N GLN A 21 28.24 3.13 -18.48
CA GLN A 21 27.85 3.27 -17.07
C GLN A 21 29.06 3.31 -16.12
N GLN A 22 30.26 2.92 -16.58
CA GLN A 22 31.49 2.96 -15.79
C GLN A 22 31.83 4.38 -15.34
N LEU A 23 32.26 4.53 -14.09
CA LEU A 23 32.71 5.80 -13.53
C LEU A 23 34.17 6.04 -13.90
N THR A 24 34.50 7.29 -14.23
CA THR A 24 35.90 7.71 -14.39
C THR A 24 36.63 7.67 -13.04
N ASN A 25 37.97 7.65 -13.07
CA ASN A 25 38.77 7.72 -11.84
C ASN A 25 38.46 8.99 -11.04
N ASP A 26 38.20 10.12 -11.70
CA ASP A 26 37.87 11.37 -11.02
C ASP A 26 36.49 11.33 -10.38
N GLU A 27 35.50 10.73 -11.06
CA GLU A 27 34.17 10.50 -10.49
C GLU A 27 34.23 9.54 -9.29
N LEU A 28 35.04 8.47 -9.35
CA LEU A 28 35.24 7.55 -8.23
C LEU A 28 35.90 8.23 -7.02
N ARG A 29 36.79 9.19 -7.24
CA ARG A 29 37.42 9.96 -6.15
C ARG A 29 36.41 10.81 -5.39
N ILE A 30 35.43 11.39 -6.10
CA ILE A 30 34.38 12.23 -5.50
C ILE A 30 33.13 11.45 -5.08
N MET A 31 33.06 10.16 -5.42
CA MET A 31 31.90 9.31 -5.13
C MET A 31 31.50 9.34 -3.65
N PRO A 32 32.41 9.26 -2.66
CA PRO A 32 32.03 9.32 -1.25
C PRO A 32 31.29 10.60 -0.83
N GLN A 33 31.40 11.68 -1.60
CA GLN A 33 30.67 12.94 -1.36
C GLN A 33 29.41 13.06 -2.24
N CYS A 34 29.42 12.48 -3.44
CA CYS A 34 28.35 12.66 -4.41
C CYS A 34 27.40 11.46 -4.55
N GLY A 35 27.66 10.31 -3.93
CA GLY A 35 26.85 9.12 -4.08
C GLY A 35 27.45 7.84 -3.47
N HIS A 36 27.01 6.68 -3.98
CA HIS A 36 27.52 5.38 -3.59
C HIS A 36 27.54 4.40 -4.77
N VAL A 37 28.52 3.48 -4.73
CA VAL A 37 28.48 2.23 -5.49
C VAL A 37 28.22 1.11 -4.51
N LEU A 38 27.12 0.38 -4.72
CA LEU A 38 26.67 -0.69 -3.86
C LEU A 38 26.98 -2.03 -4.52
N TYR A 39 27.64 -2.92 -3.76
CA TYR A 39 27.96 -4.28 -4.20
C TYR A 39 27.26 -5.28 -3.28
N PHE A 40 26.56 -6.25 -3.88
CA PHE A 40 25.78 -7.25 -3.17
C PHE A 40 26.41 -8.63 -3.32
N ARG A 41 26.54 -9.34 -2.20
CA ARG A 41 27.00 -10.74 -2.11
C ARG A 41 26.31 -11.42 -0.93
N GLU A 42 26.17 -12.73 -1.00
CA GLU A 42 25.49 -13.53 0.02
C GLU A 42 26.19 -13.48 1.40
N LYS A 43 27.53 -13.54 1.39
CA LYS A 43 28.35 -13.55 2.62
C LYS A 43 29.75 -12.97 2.35
N PRO A 44 30.51 -12.61 3.40
CA PRO A 44 31.88 -12.12 3.24
C PRO A 44 32.72 -13.06 2.37
N LYS A 45 33.48 -12.49 1.43
CA LYS A 45 34.35 -13.20 0.46
C LYS A 45 33.65 -14.06 -0.60
N ALA A 46 32.30 -14.14 -0.62
CA ALA A 46 31.59 -14.74 -1.75
C ALA A 46 31.68 -13.86 -3.02
N PRO A 47 31.52 -14.44 -4.23
CA PRO A 47 31.38 -13.67 -5.47
C PRO A 47 30.25 -12.65 -5.38
N MET A 48 30.38 -11.53 -6.11
CA MET A 48 29.29 -10.55 -6.17
C MET A 48 28.13 -11.12 -6.97
N LEU A 49 26.93 -10.92 -6.44
CA LEU A 49 25.65 -11.29 -7.05
C LEU A 49 25.02 -10.12 -7.82
N GLY A 50 25.42 -8.89 -7.49
CA GLY A 50 25.00 -7.70 -8.21
C GLY A 50 25.70 -6.44 -7.74
N ALA A 51 25.52 -5.36 -8.49
CA ALA A 51 26.01 -4.03 -8.20
C ALA A 51 25.02 -2.98 -8.70
N CYS A 52 24.98 -1.82 -8.06
CA CYS A 52 24.23 -0.66 -8.54
C CYS A 52 24.90 0.65 -8.09
N GLN A 53 24.56 1.75 -8.76
CA GLN A 53 25.11 3.07 -8.48
C GLN A 53 23.98 4.03 -8.13
N ILE A 54 24.23 4.95 -7.19
CA ILE A 54 23.30 6.00 -6.83
C ILE A 54 24.05 7.32 -6.59
N LEU A 55 23.54 8.41 -7.15
CA LEU A 55 24.10 9.75 -7.00
C LEU A 55 23.13 10.65 -6.25
N PHE A 56 23.69 11.57 -5.49
CA PHE A 56 23.02 12.61 -4.73
C PHE A 56 23.40 14.02 -5.20
N GLN A 57 24.48 14.13 -5.97
CA GLN A 57 24.96 15.37 -6.57
C GLN A 57 25.36 15.10 -8.01
N SER A 58 25.38 16.16 -8.82
CA SER A 58 25.80 16.08 -10.21
C SER A 58 27.25 15.62 -10.32
N ILE A 59 27.49 14.79 -11.34
CA ILE A 59 28.83 14.48 -11.86
C ILE A 59 28.91 14.95 -13.31
N THR A 60 30.09 14.91 -13.93
CA THR A 60 30.35 15.44 -15.27
C THR A 60 29.31 15.03 -16.31
N ARG A 61 28.87 13.77 -16.28
CA ARG A 61 27.93 13.18 -17.25
C ARG A 61 26.46 13.15 -16.80
N GLN A 62 26.17 13.51 -15.55
CA GLN A 62 24.85 13.31 -14.98
C GLN A 62 24.48 14.43 -14.01
N GLU A 63 23.46 15.19 -14.38
CA GLU A 63 22.86 16.19 -13.51
C GLU A 63 21.97 15.52 -12.46
N VAL A 64 22.08 15.96 -11.20
CA VAL A 64 21.22 15.52 -10.10
C VAL A 64 20.70 16.75 -9.36
N ARG A 65 19.38 16.87 -9.26
CA ARG A 65 18.73 18.00 -8.57
C ARG A 65 18.83 17.83 -7.05
N MET A 66 18.78 18.95 -6.33
CA MET A 66 18.98 18.99 -4.86
C MET A 66 18.18 17.95 -4.07
N HIS A 67 16.90 17.76 -4.40
CA HIS A 67 15.99 16.83 -3.69
C HIS A 67 15.89 15.45 -4.33
N GLU A 68 16.62 15.20 -5.40
CA GLU A 68 16.61 13.93 -6.13
C GLU A 68 17.86 13.11 -5.81
N ALA A 69 17.71 11.80 -5.88
CA ALA A 69 18.79 10.87 -6.15
C ALA A 69 18.69 10.38 -7.60
N PHE A 70 19.81 10.00 -8.20
CA PHE A 70 19.84 9.39 -9.52
C PHE A 70 20.38 7.96 -9.44
N SER A 71 19.53 6.98 -9.75
CA SER A 71 19.85 5.56 -9.79
C SER A 71 20.21 5.12 -11.21
N PHE A 72 21.32 4.43 -11.34
CA PHE A 72 21.78 3.86 -12.61
C PHE A 72 22.72 2.68 -12.38
N GLY A 73 23.07 1.99 -13.47
CA GLY A 73 24.03 0.88 -13.41
C GLY A 73 23.52 -0.36 -12.69
N THR A 74 22.22 -0.59 -12.54
CA THR A 74 21.76 -1.77 -11.78
C THR A 74 22.01 -3.06 -12.56
N VAL A 75 22.94 -3.89 -12.06
CA VAL A 75 23.31 -5.19 -12.64
C VAL A 75 23.19 -6.26 -11.57
N GLY A 76 22.39 -7.29 -11.79
CA GLY A 76 22.27 -8.41 -10.87
C GLY A 76 21.31 -9.46 -11.40
N ARG A 77 21.79 -10.70 -11.57
CA ARG A 77 20.99 -11.82 -12.15
C ARG A 77 19.83 -12.17 -11.21
N GLY A 78 18.66 -11.57 -11.41
CA GLY A 78 17.46 -11.79 -10.59
C GLY A 78 17.42 -11.02 -9.26
N PHE A 79 18.45 -10.25 -8.91
CA PHE A 79 18.54 -9.51 -7.63
C PHE A 79 18.18 -8.02 -7.72
N GLY A 80 17.66 -7.56 -8.86
CA GLY A 80 17.34 -6.14 -9.08
C GLY A 80 16.45 -5.52 -7.98
N GLN A 81 15.44 -6.25 -7.50
CA GLN A 81 14.54 -5.77 -6.44
C GLN A 81 15.27 -5.47 -5.12
N ILE A 82 16.27 -6.29 -4.76
CA ILE A 82 17.10 -6.07 -3.57
C ILE A 82 17.96 -4.82 -3.78
N LEU A 83 18.55 -4.67 -4.97
CA LEU A 83 19.38 -3.50 -5.30
C LEU A 83 18.57 -2.20 -5.30
N TYR A 84 17.34 -2.20 -5.83
CA TYR A 84 16.45 -1.03 -5.78
C TYR A 84 16.06 -0.67 -4.34
N LYS A 85 15.81 -1.67 -3.48
CA LYS A 85 15.57 -1.45 -2.05
C LYS A 85 16.81 -0.87 -1.35
N ALA A 86 18.01 -1.35 -1.67
CA ALA A 86 19.25 -0.79 -1.13
C ALA A 86 19.46 0.67 -1.55
N GLN A 87 19.21 0.99 -2.82
CA GLN A 87 19.24 2.36 -3.34
C GLN A 87 18.23 3.26 -2.64
N GLU A 88 17.03 2.73 -2.35
CA GLU A 88 16.01 3.46 -1.62
C GLU A 88 16.43 3.81 -0.20
N ILE A 89 16.98 2.85 0.55
CA ILE A 89 17.51 3.08 1.91
C ILE A 89 18.53 4.22 1.88
N VAL A 90 19.52 4.09 1.00
CA VAL A 90 20.63 5.03 0.86
C VAL A 90 20.15 6.42 0.42
N ALA A 91 19.15 6.50 -0.46
CA ALA A 91 18.52 7.77 -0.85
C ALA A 91 17.80 8.46 0.31
N ARG A 92 17.05 7.69 1.13
CA ARG A 92 16.33 8.21 2.29
C ARG A 92 17.28 8.72 3.37
N GLU A 93 18.35 7.97 3.67
CA GLU A 93 19.41 8.38 4.61
C GLU A 93 20.09 9.69 4.17
N ALA A 94 20.23 9.89 2.85
CA ALA A 94 20.74 11.15 2.27
C ALA A 94 19.69 12.28 2.19
N GLY A 95 18.50 12.11 2.77
CA GLY A 95 17.44 13.13 2.82
C GLY A 95 16.79 13.42 1.46
N LYS A 96 16.86 12.49 0.51
CA LYS A 96 16.28 12.64 -0.83
C LYS A 96 14.79 12.33 -0.82
N LYS A 97 14.05 13.04 -1.68
CA LYS A 97 12.59 12.93 -1.78
C LYS A 97 12.14 12.11 -2.98
N LEU A 98 12.97 12.03 -4.01
CA LEU A 98 12.70 11.30 -5.25
C LEU A 98 13.93 10.50 -5.66
N ILE A 99 13.72 9.38 -6.36
CA ILE A 99 14.77 8.67 -7.08
C ILE A 99 14.41 8.66 -8.55
N ARG A 100 15.30 9.20 -9.38
CA ARG A 100 15.20 9.20 -10.83
C ARG A 100 16.08 8.08 -11.40
N SER A 101 15.61 7.39 -12.42
CA SER A 101 16.41 6.45 -13.20
C SER A 101 16.09 6.58 -14.68
N THR A 102 17.00 6.11 -15.52
CA THR A 102 16.80 6.03 -16.95
C THR A 102 16.87 4.60 -17.44
N VAL A 103 15.88 4.20 -18.24
CA VAL A 103 15.78 2.84 -18.75
C VAL A 103 15.65 2.90 -20.26
N ARG A 104 16.42 2.06 -20.96
CA ARG A 104 16.28 1.92 -22.42
C ARG A 104 14.91 1.36 -22.76
N LEU A 105 14.33 1.82 -23.85
CA LEU A 105 12.97 1.45 -24.26
C LEU A 105 12.88 -0.07 -24.51
N GLU A 106 13.89 -0.64 -25.18
CA GLU A 106 14.05 -2.07 -25.45
C GLU A 106 14.18 -2.96 -24.20
N ASN A 107 14.57 -2.40 -23.05
CA ASN A 107 14.81 -3.16 -21.83
C ASN A 107 13.52 -3.37 -21.02
N THR A 108 12.60 -4.15 -21.59
CA THR A 108 11.29 -4.47 -21.01
C THR A 108 11.38 -5.07 -19.60
N GLU A 109 12.38 -5.92 -19.33
CA GLU A 109 12.64 -6.49 -18.01
C GLU A 109 12.95 -5.41 -16.98
N SER A 110 13.85 -4.49 -17.30
CA SER A 110 14.20 -3.38 -16.42
C SER A 110 13.00 -2.45 -16.18
N ILE A 111 12.23 -2.13 -17.22
CA ILE A 111 11.00 -1.31 -17.08
C ILE A 111 10.03 -1.97 -16.10
N ARG A 112 9.69 -3.25 -16.30
CA ARG A 112 8.79 -3.98 -15.38
C ARG A 112 9.35 -4.06 -13.96
N SER A 113 10.65 -4.26 -13.81
CA SER A 113 11.32 -4.34 -12.51
C SER A 113 11.28 -3.00 -11.75
N HIS A 114 11.47 -1.88 -12.46
CA HIS A 114 11.30 -0.53 -11.90
C HIS A 114 9.84 -0.25 -11.51
N LEU A 115 8.88 -0.53 -12.41
CA LEU A 115 7.45 -0.36 -12.11
C LEU A 115 7.04 -1.15 -10.87
N LYS A 116 7.48 -2.41 -10.75
CA LYS A 116 7.27 -3.26 -9.58
C LYS A 116 7.89 -2.70 -8.30
N SER A 117 9.00 -1.97 -8.43
CA SER A 117 9.68 -1.33 -7.30
C SER A 117 9.08 0.03 -6.92
N GLY A 118 7.95 0.44 -7.51
CA GLY A 118 7.28 1.70 -7.21
C GLY A 118 7.77 2.89 -8.05
N TYR A 119 8.48 2.66 -9.15
CA TYR A 119 8.76 3.75 -10.11
C TYR A 119 7.57 3.97 -11.04
N ARG A 120 7.46 5.18 -11.59
CA ARG A 120 6.52 5.53 -12.66
C ARG A 120 7.26 6.16 -13.82
N ILE A 121 6.78 5.94 -15.04
CA ILE A 121 7.35 6.56 -16.23
C ILE A 121 6.81 7.99 -16.30
N THR A 122 7.67 8.98 -16.13
CA THR A 122 7.26 10.40 -16.04
C THR A 122 7.70 11.23 -17.23
N GLU A 123 8.79 10.85 -17.90
CA GLU A 123 9.32 11.57 -19.06
C GLU A 123 9.91 10.57 -20.06
N TYR A 124 10.16 11.03 -21.28
CA TYR A 124 10.87 10.29 -22.31
C TYR A 124 11.89 11.22 -22.98
N ASP A 125 13.15 10.81 -22.91
CA ASP A 125 14.30 11.56 -23.41
C ASP A 125 14.88 10.86 -24.65
N PRO A 126 14.64 11.38 -25.86
CA PRO A 126 15.13 10.78 -27.10
C PRO A 126 16.60 11.12 -27.39
N THR A 127 17.20 12.08 -26.69
CA THR A 127 18.47 12.72 -27.06
C THR A 127 19.58 12.59 -26.03
N ARG A 128 19.35 11.88 -24.91
CA ARG A 128 20.27 11.84 -23.76
C ARG A 128 21.74 11.54 -24.11
N TYR A 129 21.97 10.77 -25.18
CA TYR A 129 23.30 10.43 -25.70
C TYR A 129 23.52 10.87 -27.17
N GLY A 130 22.75 11.85 -27.66
CA GLY A 130 22.84 12.40 -29.01
C GLY A 130 21.76 11.89 -29.97
N LEU A 131 21.35 12.74 -30.92
CA LEU A 131 20.31 12.47 -31.93
C LEU A 131 20.69 11.39 -32.96
N THR A 132 21.97 11.00 -33.00
CA THR A 132 22.58 10.17 -34.06
C THR A 132 23.03 8.79 -33.60
N GLU A 133 23.02 8.48 -32.30
CA GLU A 133 23.38 7.16 -31.80
C GLU A 133 22.14 6.25 -31.78
N GLU A 134 22.17 5.15 -32.53
CA GLU A 134 21.20 4.06 -32.36
C GLU A 134 21.21 3.61 -30.89
N GLY A 135 20.05 3.58 -30.23
CA GLY A 135 19.90 3.11 -28.85
C GLY A 135 20.00 4.20 -27.76
N GLY A 136 19.92 5.48 -28.11
CA GLY A 136 20.03 6.61 -27.16
C GLY A 136 18.77 6.93 -26.34
N ALA A 137 17.58 6.55 -26.79
CA ALA A 137 16.32 6.92 -26.15
C ALA A 137 16.13 6.27 -24.77
N ARG A 138 15.64 7.07 -23.80
CA ARG A 138 15.41 6.61 -22.43
C ARG A 138 14.02 7.00 -21.94
N LEU A 139 13.35 6.05 -21.31
CA LEU A 139 12.29 6.36 -20.37
C LEU A 139 12.92 6.92 -19.10
N ILE A 140 12.41 8.04 -18.62
CA ILE A 140 12.75 8.57 -17.31
C ILE A 140 11.71 8.04 -16.33
N MET A 141 12.20 7.30 -15.36
CA MET A 141 11.38 6.67 -14.35
C MET A 141 11.66 7.30 -12.99
N VAL A 142 10.62 7.66 -12.25
CA VAL A 142 10.73 8.34 -10.96
C VAL A 142 9.99 7.56 -9.89
N LYS A 143 10.66 7.33 -8.76
CA LYS A 143 10.06 6.85 -7.52
C LYS A 143 9.93 8.01 -6.54
N ASP A 144 8.72 8.22 -6.01
CA ASP A 144 8.47 9.20 -4.95
C ASP A 144 8.69 8.53 -3.60
N LEU A 145 9.54 9.12 -2.75
CA LEU A 145 9.88 8.61 -1.43
C LEU A 145 9.04 9.24 -0.32
N ILE A 146 8.17 10.19 -0.66
CA ILE A 146 7.39 10.98 0.30
C ILE A 146 5.89 10.72 0.11
N ASN A 147 5.37 10.91 -1.11
CA ASN A 147 3.94 10.83 -1.38
C ASN A 147 3.53 9.44 -1.82
N GLU A 148 2.44 8.92 -1.28
CA GLU A 148 1.90 7.64 -1.74
C GLU A 148 1.55 7.73 -3.23
N GLN A 149 1.92 6.69 -3.97
CA GLN A 149 1.66 6.64 -5.40
C GLN A 149 0.39 5.83 -5.68
N LEU A 150 -0.22 6.08 -6.83
CA LEU A 150 -1.39 5.32 -7.24
C LEU A 150 -1.04 3.81 -7.29
N PRO A 151 -1.83 2.95 -6.63
CA PRO A 151 -1.66 1.53 -6.70
C PRO A 151 -1.83 1.09 -8.15
N PHE A 152 -1.00 0.14 -8.53
CA PHE A 152 -0.97 -0.36 -9.87
C PHE A 152 -1.10 -1.88 -9.86
N ARG A 153 -2.05 -2.40 -10.65
CA ARG A 153 -2.41 -3.81 -10.73
C ARG A 153 -2.16 -4.36 -12.13
N PRO A 154 -0.89 -4.67 -12.48
CA PRO A 154 -0.55 -5.11 -13.84
C PRO A 154 -1.35 -6.34 -14.27
N ASP A 155 -1.66 -7.22 -13.31
CA ASP A 155 -2.46 -8.42 -13.49
C ASP A 155 -3.89 -8.14 -13.97
N LEU A 156 -4.44 -6.97 -13.65
CA LEU A 156 -5.79 -6.57 -14.06
C LEU A 156 -5.81 -5.72 -15.34
N ILE A 157 -4.66 -5.30 -15.86
CA ILE A 157 -4.60 -4.41 -17.02
C ILE A 157 -4.75 -5.18 -18.32
N ALA A 158 -4.06 -6.31 -18.49
CA ALA A 158 -4.15 -7.08 -19.73
C ALA A 158 -5.60 -7.50 -20.09
N PRO A 159 -6.44 -7.99 -19.15
CA PRO A 159 -7.85 -8.24 -19.43
C PRO A 159 -8.62 -7.00 -19.90
N LYS A 160 -8.39 -5.83 -19.28
CA LYS A 160 -9.01 -4.55 -19.70
C LYS A 160 -8.60 -4.12 -21.10
N VAL A 161 -7.34 -4.38 -21.48
CA VAL A 161 -6.86 -4.14 -22.86
C VAL A 161 -7.57 -5.08 -23.84
N ILE A 162 -7.64 -6.38 -23.52
CA ILE A 162 -8.30 -7.39 -24.38
C ILE A 162 -9.77 -7.06 -24.60
N ASN A 163 -10.46 -6.57 -23.56
CA ASN A 163 -11.88 -6.18 -23.62
C ASN A 163 -12.12 -4.83 -24.34
N GLY A 164 -11.07 -4.06 -24.63
CA GLY A 164 -11.18 -2.74 -25.25
C GLY A 164 -11.53 -1.61 -24.28
N ASP A 165 -11.44 -1.82 -22.96
CA ASP A 165 -11.72 -0.83 -21.93
C ASP A 165 -10.66 0.28 -21.86
N ILE A 166 -9.47 0.02 -22.40
CA ILE A 166 -8.36 0.96 -22.44
C ILE A 166 -8.15 1.39 -23.91
N PRO A 167 -8.42 2.66 -24.26
CA PRO A 167 -8.18 3.14 -25.61
C PRO A 167 -6.68 3.11 -25.95
N ILE A 168 -6.36 2.62 -27.15
CA ILE A 168 -4.99 2.53 -27.64
C ILE A 168 -4.73 3.68 -28.62
N LEU A 169 -3.71 4.48 -28.32
CA LEU A 169 -3.24 5.57 -29.14
C LEU A 169 -2.07 5.07 -30.00
N SER A 170 -2.35 4.79 -31.27
CA SER A 170 -1.39 4.27 -32.25
C SER A 170 -0.97 5.30 -33.31
N ASP A 171 -1.67 6.43 -33.42
CA ASP A 171 -1.49 7.44 -34.46
C ASP A 171 -1.38 8.83 -33.80
N PRO A 172 -0.24 9.54 -33.95
CA PRO A 172 -0.05 10.89 -33.41
C PRO A 172 -1.13 11.89 -33.83
N SER A 173 -1.67 11.77 -35.04
CA SER A 173 -2.69 12.70 -35.55
C SER A 173 -4.03 12.61 -34.79
N LYS A 174 -4.30 11.48 -34.13
CA LYS A 174 -5.50 11.24 -33.33
C LYS A 174 -5.34 11.57 -31.85
N ALA A 175 -4.11 11.88 -31.41
CA ALA A 175 -3.82 12.19 -30.02
C ALA A 175 -4.66 13.37 -29.46
N PRO A 176 -4.84 14.50 -30.17
CA PRO A 176 -5.61 15.62 -29.65
C PRO A 176 -7.07 15.26 -29.35
N GLU A 177 -7.73 14.51 -30.24
CA GLU A 177 -9.13 14.10 -30.07
C GLU A 177 -9.29 13.13 -28.89
N LEU A 178 -8.41 12.13 -28.80
CA LEU A 178 -8.46 11.12 -27.74
C LEU A 178 -8.15 11.73 -26.36
N LEU A 179 -7.18 12.64 -26.30
CA LEU A 179 -6.81 13.33 -25.05
C LEU A 179 -7.89 14.32 -24.61
N ALA A 180 -8.62 14.95 -25.55
CA ALA A 180 -9.76 15.80 -25.23
C ALA A 180 -10.90 15.04 -24.53
N ASN A 181 -11.09 13.75 -24.86
CA ASN A 181 -12.03 12.86 -24.16
C ASN A 181 -11.56 12.46 -22.76
N GLN A 182 -10.34 12.83 -22.38
CA GLN A 182 -9.86 12.73 -21.00
C GLN A 182 -10.00 11.32 -20.39
N PRO A 183 -9.60 10.23 -21.09
CA PRO A 183 -9.74 8.88 -20.57
C PRO A 183 -8.90 8.66 -19.31
N PHE A 184 -9.37 7.86 -18.35
CA PHE A 184 -8.59 7.56 -17.15
C PHE A 184 -7.30 6.79 -17.46
N ARG A 185 -7.33 5.98 -18.52
CA ARG A 185 -6.17 5.21 -18.99
C ARG A 185 -6.10 5.23 -20.51
N LEU A 186 -4.89 5.11 -21.03
CA LEU A 186 -4.64 4.89 -22.45
C LEU A 186 -3.39 4.03 -22.64
N GLY A 187 -3.29 3.36 -23.79
CA GLY A 187 -2.13 2.56 -24.17
C GLY A 187 -1.39 3.15 -25.36
N ILE A 188 -0.06 3.02 -25.39
CA ILE A 188 0.77 3.34 -26.57
C ILE A 188 1.61 2.11 -26.92
N PHE A 189 1.49 1.65 -28.17
CA PHE A 189 2.36 0.58 -28.67
C PHE A 189 3.77 1.11 -28.90
N VAL A 190 4.74 0.34 -28.43
CA VAL A 190 6.16 0.64 -28.59
C VAL A 190 6.89 -0.56 -29.15
N LYS A 191 7.74 -0.34 -30.15
CA LYS A 191 8.57 -1.38 -30.77
C LYS A 191 9.83 -1.63 -29.96
N ASN A 192 10.25 -2.89 -29.93
CA ASN A 192 11.54 -3.31 -29.40
C ASN A 192 12.67 -3.04 -30.40
N ILE A 193 12.95 -1.77 -30.70
CA ILE A 193 14.01 -1.36 -31.62
C ILE A 193 14.96 -0.38 -30.95
N ALA A 194 16.24 -0.47 -31.28
CA ALA A 194 17.25 0.49 -30.79
C ALA A 194 17.04 1.90 -31.39
N LYS A 195 16.39 2.02 -32.54
CA LYS A 195 16.20 3.32 -33.22
C LYS A 195 15.07 4.12 -32.58
N VAL A 196 15.33 5.41 -32.36
CA VAL A 196 14.31 6.36 -31.92
C VAL A 196 13.20 6.44 -32.97
N ASN A 197 11.97 6.10 -32.56
CA ASN A 197 10.78 6.34 -33.36
C ASN A 197 10.21 7.71 -33.00
N LEU A 198 10.25 8.66 -33.95
CA LEU A 198 9.83 10.05 -33.73
C LEU A 198 8.32 10.18 -33.48
N GLU A 199 7.50 9.33 -34.09
CA GLU A 199 6.05 9.31 -33.87
C GLU A 199 5.73 8.85 -32.44
N ILE A 200 6.36 7.77 -31.98
CA ILE A 200 6.23 7.29 -30.60
C ILE A 200 6.73 8.35 -29.62
N HIS A 201 7.83 9.05 -29.95
CA HIS A 201 8.34 10.15 -29.14
C HIS A 201 7.29 11.25 -28.95
N GLN A 202 6.69 11.73 -30.05
CA GLN A 202 5.65 12.76 -30.02
C GLN A 202 4.44 12.32 -29.20
N LEU A 203 4.01 11.05 -29.36
CA LEU A 203 2.91 10.47 -28.60
C LEU A 203 3.20 10.44 -27.09
N LEU A 204 4.36 9.92 -26.69
CA LEU A 204 4.75 9.84 -25.29
C LEU A 204 4.83 11.24 -24.66
N GLN A 205 5.40 12.22 -25.37
CA GLN A 205 5.45 13.59 -24.89
C GLN A 205 4.06 14.20 -24.72
N ALA A 206 3.18 14.07 -25.73
CA ALA A 206 1.82 14.61 -25.67
C ALA A 206 1.04 14.04 -24.47
N VAL A 207 1.06 12.72 -24.30
CA VAL A 207 0.39 12.05 -23.17
C VAL A 207 0.92 12.52 -21.82
N MET A 208 2.24 12.64 -21.66
CA MET A 208 2.84 13.07 -20.39
C MET A 208 2.57 14.56 -20.08
N GLN A 209 2.52 15.41 -21.10
CA GLN A 209 2.15 16.83 -20.97
C GLN A 209 0.70 17.01 -20.53
N GLU A 210 -0.21 16.15 -20.99
CA GLU A 210 -1.62 16.10 -20.55
C GLU A 210 -1.81 15.45 -19.16
N GLY A 211 -0.73 15.30 -18.39
CA GLY A 211 -0.83 14.89 -16.99
C GLY A 211 -0.98 13.39 -16.76
N TYR A 212 -0.59 12.55 -17.73
CA TYR A 212 -0.55 11.11 -17.53
C TYR A 212 0.81 10.63 -17.00
N THR A 213 0.81 9.47 -16.37
CA THR A 213 2.01 8.78 -15.88
C THR A 213 1.98 7.33 -16.31
N GLY A 214 3.11 6.78 -16.73
CA GLY A 214 3.19 5.38 -17.15
C GLY A 214 3.20 4.45 -15.94
N ILE A 215 2.26 3.52 -15.93
CA ILE A 215 1.99 2.61 -14.82
C ILE A 215 2.26 1.15 -15.18
N ALA A 216 2.14 0.76 -16.45
CA ALA A 216 2.34 -0.62 -16.90
C ALA A 216 3.22 -0.74 -18.13
N LEU A 217 3.78 -1.94 -18.30
CA LEU A 217 4.24 -2.47 -19.57
C LEU A 217 3.61 -3.85 -19.75
N ILE A 218 2.83 -4.03 -20.81
CA ILE A 218 2.17 -5.28 -21.19
C ILE A 218 2.92 -5.89 -22.37
N LEU A 219 3.34 -7.14 -22.21
CA LEU A 219 4.01 -7.93 -23.24
C LEU A 219 2.98 -8.45 -24.25
N PRO A 220 3.37 -8.64 -25.52
CA PRO A 220 2.46 -9.09 -26.56
C PRO A 220 1.74 -10.42 -26.24
N MET A 221 2.44 -11.36 -25.61
CA MET A 221 1.85 -12.64 -25.17
C MET A 221 0.75 -12.49 -24.12
N GLU A 222 0.74 -11.41 -23.32
CA GLU A 222 -0.27 -11.15 -22.28
C GLU A 222 -1.61 -10.69 -22.88
N ILE A 223 -1.63 -10.30 -24.15
CA ILE A 223 -2.83 -9.84 -24.90
C ILE A 223 -3.12 -10.68 -26.15
N GLY A 224 -2.51 -11.86 -26.26
CA GLY A 224 -2.75 -12.76 -27.39
C GLY A 224 -2.01 -12.40 -28.69
N GLU A 225 -1.09 -11.43 -28.67
CA GLU A 225 -0.25 -11.03 -29.82
C GLU A 225 1.12 -11.75 -29.82
N ALA A 226 1.18 -13.03 -29.42
CA ALA A 226 2.43 -13.77 -29.32
C ALA A 226 3.26 -13.72 -30.63
N GLY A 227 4.54 -13.35 -30.52
CA GLY A 227 5.45 -13.19 -31.67
C GLY A 227 5.54 -11.77 -32.25
N SER A 228 4.70 -10.83 -31.79
CA SER A 228 4.84 -9.39 -32.08
C SER A 228 6.11 -8.82 -31.42
N ASP A 229 6.78 -7.89 -32.12
CA ASP A 229 7.93 -7.13 -31.61
C ASP A 229 7.51 -5.86 -30.84
N ARG A 230 6.21 -5.67 -30.63
CA ARG A 230 5.62 -4.52 -29.93
C ARG A 230 5.13 -4.91 -28.55
N TYR A 231 5.35 -4.04 -27.60
CA TYR A 231 4.75 -4.08 -26.27
C TYR A 231 3.92 -2.82 -26.05
N LEU A 232 3.04 -2.85 -25.07
CA LEU A 232 2.07 -1.79 -24.80
C LEU A 232 2.42 -1.10 -23.48
N LEU A 233 2.80 0.18 -23.55
CA LEU A 233 2.93 1.02 -22.36
C LEU A 233 1.55 1.56 -21.99
N ILE A 234 1.19 1.45 -20.71
CA ILE A 234 -0.10 1.92 -20.20
C ILE A 234 0.11 3.13 -19.32
N PHE A 235 -0.67 4.15 -19.60
CA PHE A 235 -0.64 5.44 -18.93
C PHE A 235 -1.94 5.65 -18.16
N HIS A 236 -1.83 6.30 -17.01
CA HIS A 236 -2.96 6.67 -16.16
C HIS A 236 -2.90 8.16 -15.86
N ARG A 237 -4.04 8.82 -15.91
CA ARG A 237 -4.15 10.26 -15.66
C ARG A 237 -3.95 10.55 -14.18
N LYS A 238 -3.07 11.50 -13.82
CA LYS A 238 -2.65 11.71 -12.42
C LYS A 238 -3.77 12.15 -11.46
N ASP A 239 -4.85 12.70 -11.99
CA ASP A 239 -6.04 13.17 -11.25
C ASP A 239 -7.20 12.16 -11.28
N ALA A 240 -7.05 11.03 -12.00
CA ALA A 240 -8.06 9.98 -12.03
C ALA A 240 -7.99 9.12 -10.76
N PRO A 241 -9.13 8.53 -10.34
CA PRO A 241 -9.16 7.67 -9.17
C PRO A 241 -8.34 6.38 -9.40
N PRO A 242 -7.75 5.79 -8.35
CA PRO A 242 -7.00 4.54 -8.50
C PRO A 242 -7.94 3.36 -8.78
N ASP A 243 -7.38 2.23 -9.24
CA ASP A 243 -8.15 0.98 -9.34
C ASP A 243 -8.67 0.54 -7.96
N ALA A 244 -9.96 0.22 -7.87
CA ALA A 244 -10.54 -0.50 -6.75
C ALA A 244 -10.92 -1.92 -7.19
N ASP A 245 -10.80 -2.88 -6.29
CA ASP A 245 -11.49 -4.17 -6.45
C ASP A 245 -13.00 -3.98 -6.17
N ARG A 246 -13.81 -4.99 -6.50
CA ARG A 246 -15.25 -5.05 -6.18
C ARG A 246 -15.52 -6.20 -5.21
N LEU A 247 -16.57 -6.05 -4.40
CA LEU A 247 -17.09 -7.16 -3.62
C LEU A 247 -17.50 -8.30 -4.54
N SER A 248 -17.15 -9.52 -4.17
CA SER A 248 -17.43 -10.71 -4.97
C SER A 248 -18.37 -11.68 -4.30
N LEU A 249 -18.58 -11.52 -2.99
CA LEU A 249 -19.58 -12.22 -2.22
C LEU A 249 -20.63 -11.20 -1.73
N PRO A 250 -21.89 -11.63 -1.54
CA PRO A 250 -22.88 -10.78 -0.88
C PRO A 250 -22.42 -10.46 0.53
N VAL A 251 -22.78 -9.28 1.02
CA VAL A 251 -22.47 -8.87 2.39
C VAL A 251 -23.19 -9.82 3.35
N ASN A 252 -22.45 -10.38 4.31
CA ASN A 252 -22.95 -11.38 5.25
C ASN A 252 -22.05 -11.44 6.49
N VAL A 253 -22.33 -10.62 7.51
CA VAL A 253 -21.57 -10.55 8.76
C VAL A 253 -22.52 -10.46 9.95
N HIS A 254 -22.73 -11.59 10.62
CA HIS A 254 -23.62 -11.73 11.79
C HIS A 254 -22.86 -12.01 13.10
N SER A 255 -21.53 -12.06 13.05
CA SER A 255 -20.67 -12.26 14.21
C SER A 255 -19.26 -11.76 13.93
N GLU A 256 -18.45 -11.58 15.00
CA GLU A 256 -17.02 -11.29 14.84
C GLU A 256 -16.20 -12.53 14.45
N PHE A 257 -16.67 -13.74 14.74
CA PHE A 257 -15.86 -14.96 14.71
C PHE A 257 -16.27 -16.00 13.66
N GLY A 258 -17.39 -15.81 12.95
CA GLY A 258 -17.74 -16.65 11.79
C GLY A 258 -16.60 -16.69 10.78
N ARG A 259 -16.46 -17.79 10.02
CA ARG A 259 -15.29 -18.00 9.15
C ARG A 259 -15.15 -16.86 8.14
N LEU A 260 -14.09 -16.08 8.23
CA LEU A 260 -13.81 -14.97 7.32
C LEU A 260 -13.59 -15.49 5.90
N ARG A 261 -14.42 -15.02 4.95
CA ARG A 261 -14.35 -15.43 3.54
C ARG A 261 -13.94 -14.28 2.63
N GLU A 262 -14.41 -13.07 2.92
CA GLU A 262 -14.05 -11.87 2.17
C GLU A 262 -13.85 -10.68 3.10
N VAL A 263 -12.81 -9.89 2.82
CA VAL A 263 -12.41 -8.74 3.63
C VAL A 263 -11.87 -7.61 2.74
N ILE A 264 -12.26 -6.37 3.06
CA ILE A 264 -11.68 -5.19 2.45
C ILE A 264 -10.43 -4.75 3.23
N VAL A 265 -9.33 -4.53 2.51
CA VAL A 265 -8.08 -3.93 3.01
C VAL A 265 -7.65 -2.82 2.06
N SER A 266 -6.68 -1.98 2.43
CA SER A 266 -6.11 -1.01 1.49
C SER A 266 -5.06 -1.68 0.60
N PHE A 267 -4.68 -1.03 -0.49
CA PHE A 267 -3.41 -1.37 -1.13
C PHE A 267 -2.26 -1.21 -0.15
N THR A 268 -1.20 -1.99 -0.34
CA THR A 268 0.04 -1.83 0.40
C THR A 268 0.60 -0.44 0.11
N PRO A 269 0.74 0.42 1.13
CA PRO A 269 1.37 1.72 0.93
C PRO A 269 2.86 1.58 0.62
N GLU A 270 3.33 2.32 -0.37
CA GLU A 270 4.73 2.44 -0.73
C GLU A 270 5.50 3.27 0.29
N ASN A 271 4.93 4.37 0.75
CA ASN A 271 5.63 5.33 1.60
C ASN A 271 5.20 5.28 3.05
N ALA A 272 3.91 5.12 3.35
CA ALA A 272 3.40 4.90 4.72
C ALA A 272 3.93 5.88 5.81
N GLN A 273 4.46 7.04 5.42
CA GLN A 273 5.04 8.00 6.35
C GLN A 273 3.92 8.76 7.05
N ILE A 274 4.04 8.94 8.36
CA ILE A 274 3.12 9.81 9.10
C ILE A 274 3.61 11.24 8.96
N ARG A 275 2.87 12.02 8.18
CA ARG A 275 3.01 13.47 8.14
C ARG A 275 2.26 14.08 9.32
N ALA A 276 2.87 15.07 9.98
CA ALA A 276 2.34 15.67 11.21
C ALA A 276 0.91 16.22 11.02
N GLU A 277 0.67 16.85 9.88
CA GLU A 277 -0.61 17.39 9.44
C GLU A 277 -1.70 16.32 9.21
N PHE A 278 -1.32 15.05 9.06
CA PHE A 278 -2.23 13.92 8.84
C PHE A 278 -2.36 13.01 10.06
N ALA A 279 -1.62 13.27 11.14
CA ALA A 279 -1.65 12.47 12.35
C ALA A 279 -2.93 12.72 13.17
N ILE A 280 -3.86 11.75 13.12
CA ILE A 280 -5.22 11.88 13.70
C ILE A 280 -5.38 11.27 15.10
N ASN A 281 -4.36 10.57 15.59
CA ASN A 281 -4.36 9.90 16.90
C ASN A 281 -3.00 10.13 17.59
N ASP A 282 -2.97 9.95 18.91
CA ASP A 282 -1.79 10.31 19.70
C ASP A 282 -0.59 9.40 19.49
N VAL A 283 -0.82 8.13 19.12
CA VAL A 283 0.25 7.19 18.74
C VAL A 283 0.92 7.67 17.45
N ALA A 284 0.13 8.02 16.44
CA ALA A 284 0.64 8.53 15.18
C ALA A 284 1.38 9.86 15.35
N LYS A 285 0.86 10.79 16.17
CA LYS A 285 1.52 12.07 16.47
C LYS A 285 2.89 11.88 17.10
N LYS A 286 3.06 10.89 17.99
CA LYS A 286 4.35 10.55 18.62
C LYS A 286 5.33 9.88 17.65
N ASN A 287 4.83 9.33 16.54
CA ASN A 287 5.64 8.57 15.57
C ASN A 287 5.81 9.27 14.22
N VAL A 288 5.56 10.59 14.14
CA VAL A 288 5.91 11.40 12.97
C VAL A 288 7.39 11.22 12.65
N ASN A 289 7.71 10.86 11.40
CA ASN A 289 9.06 10.52 10.93
C ASN A 289 9.74 9.34 11.67
N ASN A 290 9.03 8.55 12.47
CA ASN A 290 9.55 7.39 13.20
C ASN A 290 9.11 6.05 12.59
N ILE A 291 8.85 6.04 11.29
CA ILE A 291 8.44 4.84 10.55
C ILE A 291 9.50 4.53 9.51
N ASP A 292 9.99 3.30 9.53
CA ASP A 292 10.72 2.76 8.39
C ASP A 292 9.69 2.34 7.32
N PRO A 293 9.59 3.08 6.20
CA PRO A 293 8.56 2.85 5.19
C PRO A 293 8.77 1.52 4.47
N ILE A 294 10.00 1.05 4.41
CA ILE A 294 10.35 -0.21 3.76
C ILE A 294 9.92 -1.38 4.65
N SER A 295 10.24 -1.33 5.94
CA SER A 295 9.77 -2.35 6.89
C SER A 295 8.24 -2.34 7.01
N PHE A 296 7.62 -1.17 7.11
CA PHE A 296 6.15 -1.04 7.12
C PHE A 296 5.51 -1.79 5.93
N ARG A 297 6.04 -1.57 4.73
CA ARG A 297 5.50 -2.19 3.51
C ARG A 297 5.58 -3.71 3.56
N GLU A 298 6.70 -4.25 4.03
CA GLU A 298 6.89 -5.70 4.13
C GLU A 298 6.03 -6.31 5.26
N GLU A 299 5.88 -5.61 6.38
CA GLU A 299 4.96 -5.98 7.47
C GLU A 299 3.50 -6.00 6.99
N TYR A 300 3.06 -4.97 6.25
CA TYR A 300 1.71 -4.92 5.70
C TYR A 300 1.46 -6.01 4.67
N LYS A 301 2.42 -6.27 3.76
CA LYS A 301 2.34 -7.40 2.82
C LYS A 301 2.28 -8.74 3.54
N LEU A 302 3.05 -8.91 4.61
CA LEU A 302 3.00 -10.14 5.41
C LEU A 302 1.62 -10.32 6.04
N PHE A 303 1.01 -9.26 6.57
CA PHE A 303 -0.35 -9.30 7.11
C PHE A 303 -1.39 -9.68 6.05
N VAL A 304 -1.39 -8.99 4.90
CA VAL A 304 -2.31 -9.29 3.80
C VAL A 304 -2.08 -10.69 3.23
N GLY A 305 -0.82 -11.10 3.06
CA GLY A 305 -0.44 -12.45 2.66
C GLY A 305 -0.94 -13.52 3.64
N THR A 306 -0.86 -13.24 4.95
CA THR A 306 -1.40 -14.13 5.99
C THR A 306 -2.91 -14.31 5.85
N LEU A 307 -3.68 -13.25 5.55
CA LEU A 307 -5.12 -13.38 5.28
C LEU A 307 -5.38 -14.32 4.08
N ILE A 308 -4.63 -14.14 2.99
CA ILE A 308 -4.73 -14.96 1.78
C ILE A 308 -4.39 -16.42 2.08
N ASP A 309 -3.32 -16.67 2.85
CA ASP A 309 -2.88 -18.02 3.25
C ASP A 309 -3.91 -18.73 4.14
N GLN A 310 -4.71 -17.96 4.89
CA GLN A 310 -5.87 -18.48 5.63
C GLN A 310 -7.11 -18.74 4.74
N GLY A 311 -6.99 -18.55 3.42
CA GLY A 311 -8.05 -18.75 2.45
C GLY A 311 -9.10 -17.63 2.46
N VAL A 312 -8.74 -16.44 2.93
CA VAL A 312 -9.59 -15.25 2.88
C VAL A 312 -9.40 -14.56 1.54
N LYS A 313 -10.51 -14.22 0.88
CA LYS A 313 -10.47 -13.36 -0.31
C LYS A 313 -10.27 -11.91 0.11
N VAL A 314 -9.23 -11.29 -0.44
CA VAL A 314 -8.90 -9.89 -0.18
C VAL A 314 -9.45 -9.02 -1.30
N VAL A 315 -10.14 -7.94 -0.91
CA VAL A 315 -10.65 -6.89 -1.79
C VAL A 315 -9.92 -5.59 -1.43
N HIS A 316 -9.26 -4.96 -2.39
CA HIS A 316 -8.52 -3.72 -2.15
C HIS A 316 -9.38 -2.48 -2.39
N THR A 317 -9.48 -1.59 -1.39
CA THR A 317 -10.02 -0.24 -1.57
C THR A 317 -8.99 0.68 -2.23
N ASN A 318 -9.48 1.58 -3.09
CA ASN A 318 -8.68 2.61 -3.76
C ASN A 318 -8.64 3.94 -2.97
N ALA A 319 -8.97 3.92 -1.68
CA ALA A 319 -8.97 5.11 -0.85
C ALA A 319 -7.55 5.73 -0.75
N ILE A 320 -7.33 6.82 -1.48
CA ILE A 320 -6.12 7.64 -1.43
C ILE A 320 -6.53 9.11 -1.37
N GLY A 321 -6.10 9.79 -0.32
CA GLY A 321 -6.39 11.20 -0.12
C GLY A 321 -5.45 12.09 -0.92
N LYS A 322 -5.78 13.38 -0.97
CA LYS A 322 -4.91 14.41 -1.58
C LYS A 322 -3.49 14.29 -1.04
N GLU A 323 -2.52 14.55 -1.92
CA GLU A 323 -1.08 14.43 -1.62
C GLU A 323 -0.62 13.02 -1.20
N GLY A 324 -1.32 11.98 -1.66
CA GLY A 324 -0.94 10.60 -1.39
C GLY A 324 -1.17 10.19 0.07
N LYS A 325 -2.28 10.64 0.67
CA LYS A 325 -2.61 10.24 2.05
C LYS A 325 -3.18 8.81 2.03
N SER A 326 -2.46 7.87 2.64
CA SER A 326 -2.87 6.46 2.71
C SER A 326 -4.07 6.23 3.62
N ALA A 327 -4.93 5.27 3.28
CA ALA A 327 -6.10 4.86 4.07
C ALA A 327 -5.99 3.41 4.56
N ILE A 328 -5.00 3.11 5.39
CA ILE A 328 -4.70 1.72 5.79
C ILE A 328 -5.72 1.10 6.74
N PHE A 329 -6.52 1.92 7.42
CA PHE A 329 -7.50 1.48 8.42
C PHE A 329 -8.90 1.43 7.84
N THR A 330 -9.16 0.35 7.08
CA THR A 330 -10.45 0.14 6.39
C THR A 330 -11.61 -0.16 7.33
N ARG A 331 -11.34 -0.47 8.60
CA ARG A 331 -12.35 -0.71 9.64
C ARG A 331 -13.20 0.51 9.98
N ASP A 332 -12.58 1.68 10.00
CA ASP A 332 -13.21 2.90 10.49
C ASP A 332 -14.25 3.48 9.52
N PRO A 333 -13.96 3.64 8.21
CA PRO A 333 -14.88 4.29 7.28
C PRO A 333 -16.17 3.51 7.02
N ALA A 334 -16.18 2.19 7.21
CA ALA A 334 -17.33 1.36 6.93
C ALA A 334 -17.37 0.10 7.79
N MET A 335 -18.56 -0.48 7.93
CA MET A 335 -18.80 -1.70 8.69
C MET A 335 -19.89 -2.54 8.02
N SER A 336 -19.88 -3.85 8.27
CA SER A 336 -20.93 -4.76 7.81
C SER A 336 -21.80 -5.18 8.99
N ILE A 337 -23.12 -5.05 8.88
CA ILE A 337 -24.09 -5.46 9.90
C ILE A 337 -25.14 -6.36 9.23
N GLY A 338 -25.14 -7.64 9.57
CA GLY A 338 -25.97 -8.64 8.91
C GLY A 338 -25.66 -8.71 7.43
N ASN A 339 -26.64 -8.40 6.59
CA ASN A 339 -26.50 -8.42 5.13
C ASN A 339 -26.30 -7.03 4.52
N THR A 340 -26.03 -6.02 5.35
CA THR A 340 -25.94 -4.62 4.93
C THR A 340 -24.52 -4.11 5.11
N PHE A 341 -23.93 -3.57 4.05
CA PHE A 341 -22.70 -2.77 4.14
C PHE A 341 -23.07 -1.33 4.49
N VAL A 342 -22.40 -0.76 5.48
CA VAL A 342 -22.73 0.56 6.04
C VAL A 342 -21.53 1.48 5.91
N ILE A 343 -21.71 2.60 5.21
CA ILE A 343 -20.74 3.70 5.19
C ILE A 343 -20.95 4.52 6.46
N GLY A 344 -19.96 4.55 7.34
CA GLY A 344 -20.01 5.25 8.63
C GLY A 344 -19.91 6.77 8.49
N ASN A 345 -19.90 7.46 9.63
CA ASN A 345 -19.65 8.91 9.66
C ASN A 345 -18.40 9.20 10.47
N LEU A 346 -17.27 9.41 9.79
CA LEU A 346 -15.97 9.64 10.42
C LEU A 346 -15.97 10.98 11.16
N ARG A 347 -15.41 11.00 12.38
CA ARG A 347 -15.32 12.27 13.15
C ARG A 347 -14.33 13.26 12.52
N GLN A 348 -13.27 12.74 11.90
CA GLN A 348 -12.18 13.54 11.37
C GLN A 348 -12.44 13.87 9.90
N ALA A 349 -12.81 15.11 9.60
CA ALA A 349 -13.11 15.56 8.22
C ALA A 349 -11.98 15.27 7.21
N GLN A 350 -10.74 15.29 7.68
CA GLN A 350 -9.54 14.96 6.88
C GLN A 350 -9.46 13.49 6.44
N ARG A 351 -10.38 12.62 6.88
CA ARG A 351 -10.48 11.21 6.49
C ARG A 351 -11.65 10.93 5.56
N VAL A 352 -12.45 11.93 5.20
CA VAL A 352 -13.68 11.71 4.41
C VAL A 352 -13.38 10.94 3.12
N TYR A 353 -12.26 11.21 2.46
CA TYR A 353 -11.80 10.50 1.24
C TYR A 353 -11.74 8.96 1.39
N GLU A 354 -11.64 8.44 2.61
CA GLU A 354 -11.67 7.01 2.89
C GLU A 354 -13.05 6.42 2.58
N LEU A 355 -14.13 7.18 2.78
CA LEU A 355 -15.51 6.78 2.51
C LEU A 355 -15.73 6.52 1.02
N GLU A 356 -15.23 7.39 0.14
CA GLU A 356 -15.36 7.27 -1.31
C GLU A 356 -14.77 5.96 -1.83
N GLY A 357 -13.63 5.53 -1.30
CA GLY A 357 -13.05 4.25 -1.68
C GLY A 357 -13.91 3.06 -1.23
N MET A 358 -14.53 3.13 -0.06
CA MET A 358 -15.45 2.08 0.41
C MET A 358 -16.75 2.05 -0.41
N ARG A 359 -17.30 3.21 -0.78
CA ARG A 359 -18.48 3.31 -1.67
C ARG A 359 -18.21 2.68 -3.03
N GLU A 360 -17.04 2.98 -3.59
CA GLU A 360 -16.61 2.45 -4.87
C GLU A 360 -16.52 0.92 -4.84
N VAL A 361 -15.87 0.35 -3.81
CA VAL A 361 -15.78 -1.11 -3.62
C VAL A 361 -17.15 -1.77 -3.49
N ALA A 362 -18.09 -1.15 -2.77
CA ALA A 362 -19.41 -1.71 -2.48
C ALA A 362 -20.50 -1.34 -3.50
N SER A 363 -20.16 -0.56 -4.54
CA SER A 363 -21.14 0.00 -5.50
C SER A 363 -22.08 -1.03 -6.12
N ASP A 364 -21.55 -2.20 -6.53
CA ASP A 364 -22.34 -3.26 -7.17
C ASP A 364 -23.25 -4.01 -6.19
N SER A 365 -22.84 -4.14 -4.93
CA SER A 365 -23.62 -4.81 -3.87
C SER A 365 -24.66 -3.89 -3.21
N GLY A 366 -24.50 -2.58 -3.38
CA GLY A 366 -25.23 -1.56 -2.63
C GLY A 366 -24.70 -1.39 -1.20
N TYR A 367 -25.03 -0.24 -0.61
CA TYR A 367 -24.66 0.10 0.76
C TYR A 367 -25.69 1.05 1.38
N LEU A 368 -25.78 1.02 2.70
CA LEU A 368 -26.47 2.04 3.49
C LEU A 368 -25.48 3.15 3.83
N ASP A 369 -25.77 4.37 3.41
CA ASP A 369 -24.94 5.53 3.73
C ASP A 369 -25.53 6.30 4.91
N ILE A 370 -24.78 6.40 6.02
CA ILE A 370 -25.16 7.21 7.19
C ILE A 370 -24.15 8.35 7.45
N SER A 371 -23.34 8.70 6.44
CA SER A 371 -22.25 9.69 6.55
C SER A 371 -22.70 11.15 6.40
N ASP A 372 -23.89 11.40 5.87
CA ASP A 372 -24.43 12.73 5.55
C ASP A 372 -24.90 13.53 6.79
N ALA A 373 -24.80 12.91 7.96
CA ALA A 373 -25.25 13.43 9.21
C ALA A 373 -24.38 14.59 9.75
N ARG A 374 -24.99 15.76 9.88
CA ARG A 374 -24.37 16.91 10.59
C ARG A 374 -24.16 16.66 12.08
N ASP A 375 -25.06 15.89 12.71
CA ASP A 375 -25.09 15.72 14.17
C ASP A 375 -24.82 14.27 14.58
N GLY A 376 -23.54 13.87 14.66
CA GLY A 376 -23.13 12.60 15.27
C GLY A 376 -22.35 11.68 14.34
N PHE A 377 -21.32 11.05 14.91
CA PHE A 377 -20.31 10.26 14.21
C PHE A 377 -20.32 8.81 14.71
N VAL A 378 -19.95 7.89 13.83
CA VAL A 378 -19.79 6.46 14.15
C VAL A 378 -18.77 5.85 13.21
N GLU A 379 -17.72 5.28 13.80
CA GLU A 379 -16.62 4.62 13.09
C GLU A 379 -16.65 3.12 13.39
N GLY A 380 -16.36 2.27 12.40
CA GLY A 380 -16.51 0.80 12.56
C GLY A 380 -15.57 0.16 13.58
N GLY A 381 -14.51 0.87 14.02
CA GLY A 381 -13.65 0.44 15.13
C GLY A 381 -14.40 0.33 16.46
N ASP A 382 -15.52 1.06 16.61
CA ASP A 382 -16.36 1.05 17.79
C ASP A 382 -17.47 0.00 17.75
N VAL A 383 -17.75 -0.59 16.59
CA VAL A 383 -18.91 -1.48 16.38
C VAL A 383 -18.45 -2.93 16.39
N ILE A 384 -18.94 -3.70 17.37
CA ILE A 384 -18.48 -5.09 17.62
C ILE A 384 -19.68 -5.98 17.94
N PHE A 385 -19.82 -7.10 17.24
CA PHE A 385 -20.85 -8.10 17.57
C PHE A 385 -20.56 -8.77 18.91
N ILE A 386 -21.55 -8.79 19.81
CA ILE A 386 -21.54 -9.49 21.11
C ILE A 386 -22.70 -10.48 21.25
N GLY A 387 -23.26 -10.91 20.11
CA GLY A 387 -24.36 -11.86 20.00
C GLY A 387 -24.87 -11.90 18.57
N GLU A 388 -25.87 -12.76 18.29
CA GLU A 388 -26.43 -12.91 16.94
C GLU A 388 -27.12 -11.64 16.43
N LYS A 389 -27.84 -10.94 17.31
CA LYS A 389 -28.50 -9.66 17.03
C LYS A 389 -28.17 -8.58 18.07
N LYS A 390 -26.97 -8.64 18.64
CA LYS A 390 -26.53 -7.74 19.69
C LYS A 390 -25.14 -7.20 19.39
N LEU A 391 -24.98 -5.89 19.38
CA LEU A 391 -23.70 -5.22 19.12
C LEU A 391 -23.33 -4.29 20.28
N ALA A 392 -22.05 -4.26 20.63
CA ALA A 392 -21.46 -3.19 21.42
C ALA A 392 -21.07 -2.04 20.49
N VAL A 393 -21.29 -0.80 20.94
CA VAL A 393 -20.87 0.42 20.26
C VAL A 393 -20.09 1.28 21.24
N GLY A 394 -18.80 1.47 20.98
CA GLY A 394 -17.96 2.41 21.73
C GLY A 394 -18.54 3.82 21.70
N LEU A 395 -18.51 4.51 22.85
CA LEU A 395 -18.95 5.90 22.98
C LEU A 395 -17.79 6.72 23.56
N GLY A 396 -17.19 7.55 22.72
CA GLY A 396 -15.98 8.26 23.12
C GLY A 396 -15.42 9.15 22.01
N GLN A 397 -14.14 8.96 21.69
CA GLN A 397 -13.44 9.85 20.77
C GLN A 397 -13.95 9.74 19.33
N ARG A 398 -14.43 8.58 18.87
CA ARG A 398 -14.70 8.34 17.45
C ARG A 398 -16.12 7.91 17.12
N SER A 399 -16.92 7.59 18.12
CA SER A 399 -18.37 7.34 18.00
C SER A 399 -19.14 8.08 19.10
N SER A 400 -20.32 8.61 18.76
CA SER A 400 -21.15 9.40 19.67
C SER A 400 -22.52 8.77 19.90
N LEU A 401 -23.21 9.20 20.95
CA LEU A 401 -24.59 8.75 21.25
C LEU A 401 -25.55 9.02 20.09
N ALA A 402 -25.37 10.13 19.37
CA ALA A 402 -26.17 10.43 18.18
C ALA A 402 -25.86 9.47 17.02
N GLY A 403 -24.61 9.05 16.84
CA GLY A 403 -24.23 8.00 15.90
C GLY A 403 -24.84 6.64 16.26
N LEU A 404 -24.77 6.25 17.53
CA LEU A 404 -25.43 5.04 18.05
C LEU A 404 -26.95 5.05 17.77
N LYS A 405 -27.64 6.16 18.05
CA LYS A 405 -29.08 6.29 17.77
C LYS A 405 -29.43 6.11 16.30
N ARG A 406 -28.53 6.49 15.38
CA ARG A 406 -28.72 6.23 13.94
C ARG A 406 -28.61 4.76 13.61
N LEU A 407 -27.62 4.05 14.17
CA LEU A 407 -27.54 2.60 14.00
C LEU A 407 -28.81 1.92 14.52
N GLN A 408 -29.31 2.31 15.69
CA GLN A 408 -30.56 1.79 16.24
C GLN A 408 -31.77 2.07 15.33
N ALA A 409 -31.84 3.25 14.72
CA ALA A 409 -32.91 3.59 13.78
C ALA A 409 -32.81 2.82 12.45
N ALA A 410 -31.59 2.59 11.97
CA ALA A 410 -31.32 1.86 10.73
C ALA A 410 -31.52 0.34 10.87
N PHE A 411 -31.32 -0.19 12.08
CA PHE A 411 -31.34 -1.62 12.38
C PHE A 411 -32.22 -1.91 13.62
N PRO A 412 -33.54 -1.65 13.55
CA PRO A 412 -34.44 -1.81 14.69
C PRO A 412 -34.57 -3.25 15.20
N GLU A 413 -34.14 -4.24 14.40
CA GLU A 413 -34.10 -5.64 14.75
C GLU A 413 -32.85 -6.05 15.56
N TYR A 414 -31.88 -5.14 15.72
CA TYR A 414 -30.66 -5.36 16.50
C TYR A 414 -30.71 -4.60 17.82
N GLU A 415 -30.20 -5.22 18.87
CA GLU A 415 -29.91 -4.57 20.14
C GLU A 415 -28.51 -3.93 20.07
N PHE A 416 -28.42 -2.64 20.42
CA PHE A 416 -27.14 -1.94 20.51
C PHE A 416 -26.87 -1.49 21.95
N VAL A 417 -25.71 -1.87 22.47
CA VAL A 417 -25.23 -1.51 23.81
C VAL A 417 -24.14 -0.46 23.68
N GLY A 418 -24.39 0.75 24.17
CA GLY A 418 -23.38 1.80 24.24
C GLY A 418 -22.35 1.52 25.33
N VAL A 419 -21.06 1.57 25.00
CA VAL A 419 -19.95 1.30 25.92
C VAL A 419 -19.07 2.55 26.03
N PRO A 420 -19.19 3.35 27.10
CA PRO A 420 -18.33 4.52 27.28
C PRO A 420 -16.86 4.13 27.51
N HIS A 421 -15.93 4.82 26.85
CA HIS A 421 -14.48 4.66 27.05
C HIS A 421 -13.70 5.92 26.64
N ASP A 422 -12.45 5.99 27.08
CA ASP A 422 -11.54 7.12 26.77
C ASP A 422 -10.54 6.83 25.65
N GLU A 423 -10.43 5.58 25.20
CA GLU A 423 -9.53 5.18 24.11
C GLU A 423 -10.03 5.62 22.72
N LEU A 424 -9.19 5.42 21.69
CA LEU A 424 -9.49 5.80 20.31
C LEU A 424 -10.78 5.17 19.79
N HIS A 425 -10.88 3.84 19.92
CA HIS A 425 -12.03 3.03 19.55
C HIS A 425 -12.20 1.88 20.54
N LEU A 426 -13.39 1.29 20.63
CA LEU A 426 -13.64 0.14 21.51
C LEU A 426 -12.75 -1.07 21.19
N ASP A 427 -12.38 -1.28 19.92
CA ASP A 427 -11.62 -2.46 19.50
C ASP A 427 -10.13 -2.48 19.91
N VAL A 428 -9.62 -1.40 20.49
CA VAL A 428 -8.31 -1.40 21.16
C VAL A 428 -8.40 -1.87 22.61
N LEU A 429 -9.63 -1.99 23.15
CA LEU A 429 -9.93 -2.43 24.51
C LEU A 429 -10.64 -3.78 24.55
N PHE A 430 -11.44 -4.11 23.54
CA PHE A 430 -12.33 -5.26 23.56
C PHE A 430 -12.50 -5.86 22.17
N THR A 431 -12.37 -7.17 22.03
CA THR A 431 -12.72 -7.90 20.82
C THR A 431 -13.34 -9.26 21.16
N VAL A 432 -14.26 -9.74 20.33
CA VAL A 432 -14.75 -11.12 20.42
C VAL A 432 -13.81 -12.04 19.64
N VAL A 433 -13.36 -13.12 20.28
CA VAL A 433 -12.34 -14.04 19.76
C VAL A 433 -12.88 -15.45 19.48
N GLY A 434 -14.18 -15.64 19.66
CA GLY A 434 -14.89 -16.89 19.45
C GLY A 434 -16.27 -16.88 20.08
N HIS A 435 -17.02 -17.96 19.88
CA HIS A 435 -18.32 -18.15 20.46
C HIS A 435 -18.25 -18.06 21.99
N LYS A 436 -18.90 -17.03 22.55
CA LYS A 436 -18.89 -16.73 24.00
C LYS A 436 -17.49 -16.60 24.59
N LYS A 437 -16.51 -16.14 23.81
CA LYS A 437 -15.18 -15.75 24.30
C LYS A 437 -14.76 -14.40 23.76
N CYS A 438 -14.20 -13.58 24.63
CA CYS A 438 -13.71 -12.25 24.28
C CYS A 438 -12.35 -11.98 24.91
N LEU A 439 -11.59 -11.12 24.26
CA LEU A 439 -10.36 -10.53 24.76
C LEU A 439 -10.68 -9.11 25.23
N ALA A 440 -10.29 -8.78 26.45
CA ALA A 440 -10.65 -7.51 27.06
C ALA A 440 -9.53 -6.94 27.94
N ASP A 441 -9.32 -5.64 27.84
CA ASP A 441 -8.64 -4.86 28.85
C ASP A 441 -9.62 -4.48 29.96
N VAL A 442 -9.66 -5.32 31.00
CA VAL A 442 -10.57 -5.16 32.14
C VAL A 442 -10.25 -3.96 33.03
N THR A 443 -9.11 -3.30 32.82
CA THR A 443 -8.70 -2.14 33.62
C THR A 443 -9.25 -0.82 33.06
N ARG A 444 -9.64 -0.80 31.78
CA ARG A 444 -10.09 0.38 31.03
C ARG A 444 -11.55 0.31 30.57
N LEU A 445 -12.19 -0.87 30.66
CA LEU A 445 -13.60 -1.06 30.31
C LEU A 445 -14.54 -0.80 31.51
N PRO A 446 -15.76 -0.29 31.28
CA PRO A 446 -16.75 -0.13 32.33
C PRO A 446 -17.11 -1.45 33.01
N GLU A 447 -17.17 -1.47 34.34
CA GLU A 447 -17.51 -2.65 35.14
C GLU A 447 -18.86 -3.27 34.72
N LEU A 448 -19.88 -2.42 34.54
CA LEU A 448 -21.21 -2.87 34.08
C LEU A 448 -21.17 -3.61 32.73
N PHE A 449 -20.29 -3.22 31.82
CA PHE A 449 -20.14 -3.91 30.54
C PHE A 449 -19.49 -5.28 30.73
N LEU A 450 -18.47 -5.38 31.58
CA LEU A 450 -17.83 -6.66 31.93
C LEU A 450 -18.80 -7.61 32.65
N GLU A 451 -19.64 -7.09 33.55
CA GLU A 451 -20.68 -7.86 34.23
C GLU A 451 -21.77 -8.35 33.26
N MET A 452 -22.20 -7.50 32.34
CA MET A 452 -23.14 -7.89 31.28
C MET A 452 -22.56 -9.01 30.43
N LEU A 453 -21.30 -8.91 29.99
CA LEU A 453 -20.65 -9.97 29.22
C LEU A 453 -20.62 -11.31 29.99
N LYS A 454 -20.26 -11.28 31.27
CA LYS A 454 -20.29 -12.48 32.14
C LYS A 454 -21.69 -13.06 32.26
N THR A 455 -22.70 -12.21 32.45
CA THR A 455 -24.11 -12.61 32.53
C THR A 455 -24.59 -13.23 31.23
N ASP A 456 -24.13 -12.69 30.09
CA ASP A 456 -24.38 -13.21 28.75
C ASP A 456 -23.54 -14.47 28.44
N GLY A 457 -22.76 -14.98 29.41
CA GLY A 457 -22.03 -16.25 29.33
C GLY A 457 -20.65 -16.15 28.67
N TYR A 458 -20.10 -14.94 28.49
CA TYR A 458 -18.75 -14.80 27.92
C TYR A 458 -17.66 -15.20 28.91
N THR A 459 -16.69 -15.98 28.41
CA THR A 459 -15.38 -16.10 29.05
C THR A 459 -14.53 -14.90 28.65
N ILE A 460 -14.14 -14.09 29.64
CA ILE A 460 -13.29 -12.92 29.43
C ILE A 460 -11.83 -13.33 29.59
N ILE A 461 -11.07 -13.30 28.50
CA ILE A 461 -9.63 -13.44 28.49
C ILE A 461 -9.05 -12.04 28.72
N VAL A 462 -8.27 -11.88 29.79
CA VAL A 462 -7.71 -10.58 30.16
C VAL A 462 -6.47 -10.29 29.31
N ALA A 463 -6.52 -9.26 28.46
CA ALA A 463 -5.34 -8.77 27.75
C ALA A 463 -4.30 -8.22 28.74
N ASP A 464 -3.03 -8.24 28.37
CA ASP A 464 -2.01 -7.60 29.21
C ASP A 464 -2.11 -6.07 29.13
N PRO A 465 -2.31 -5.35 30.25
CA PRO A 465 -2.44 -3.89 30.22
C PRO A 465 -1.20 -3.17 29.69
N ASP A 466 0.00 -3.77 29.83
CA ASP A 466 1.25 -3.21 29.32
C ASP A 466 1.37 -3.36 27.80
N GLU A 467 0.65 -4.32 27.21
CA GLU A 467 0.61 -4.56 25.76
C GLU A 467 -0.49 -3.73 25.07
N GLN A 468 -1.21 -2.86 25.79
CA GLN A 468 -2.20 -1.96 25.18
C GLN A 468 -1.53 -0.98 24.20
N VAL A 469 -0.32 -0.50 24.51
CA VAL A 469 0.44 0.42 23.64
C VAL A 469 0.86 -0.21 22.32
N THR A 470 0.91 -1.55 22.27
CA THR A 470 1.17 -2.39 21.10
C THR A 470 -0.10 -3.09 20.60
N LEU A 471 -1.27 -2.60 21.03
CA LEU A 471 -2.60 -3.01 20.57
C LEU A 471 -2.97 -4.46 20.92
N GLY A 472 -2.70 -4.89 22.15
CA GLY A 472 -2.96 -6.24 22.67
C GLY A 472 -4.35 -6.79 22.37
N CYS A 473 -5.40 -5.97 22.50
CA CYS A 473 -6.78 -6.41 22.24
C CYS A 473 -7.16 -6.41 20.75
N ASN A 474 -6.41 -5.74 19.87
CA ASN A 474 -6.79 -5.51 18.48
C ASN A 474 -6.44 -6.74 17.61
N VAL A 475 -7.25 -7.79 17.75
CA VAL A 475 -7.10 -9.04 16.98
C VAL A 475 -8.25 -9.19 15.99
N VAL A 476 -8.00 -9.89 14.88
CA VAL A 476 -9.05 -10.21 13.90
C VAL A 476 -9.30 -11.72 13.85
N CYS A 477 -10.55 -12.13 14.01
CA CYS A 477 -10.93 -13.53 13.86
C CYS A 477 -10.95 -13.96 12.41
N ILE A 478 -10.29 -15.08 12.14
CA ILE A 478 -10.33 -15.84 10.89
C ILE A 478 -11.45 -16.87 10.92
N SER A 479 -11.66 -17.50 12.07
CA SER A 479 -12.78 -18.41 12.34
C SER A 479 -12.99 -18.49 13.85
N ASP A 480 -13.97 -19.29 14.28
CA ASP A 480 -14.22 -19.49 15.70
C ASP A 480 -12.95 -19.95 16.43
N HIS A 481 -12.58 -19.25 17.50
CA HIS A 481 -11.37 -19.49 18.28
C HIS A 481 -10.06 -19.46 17.48
N LYS A 482 -10.01 -18.74 16.35
CA LYS A 482 -8.77 -18.55 15.58
C LYS A 482 -8.60 -17.10 15.17
N VAL A 483 -7.50 -16.48 15.62
CA VAL A 483 -7.24 -15.05 15.40
C VAL A 483 -5.88 -14.78 14.77
N ILE A 484 -5.77 -13.66 14.07
CA ILE A 484 -4.47 -13.03 13.79
C ILE A 484 -4.22 -11.98 14.88
N ALA A 485 -3.03 -12.04 15.49
CA ALA A 485 -2.59 -11.11 16.52
C ALA A 485 -1.20 -10.53 16.20
N VAL A 486 -0.93 -9.35 16.75
CA VAL A 486 0.39 -8.70 16.70
C VAL A 486 1.38 -9.52 17.51
N LYS A 487 2.45 -10.00 16.86
CA LYS A 487 3.44 -10.91 17.46
C LYS A 487 4.09 -10.35 18.73
N GLU A 488 4.25 -9.04 18.79
CA GLU A 488 4.87 -8.31 19.88
C GLU A 488 4.10 -8.44 21.22
N ASN A 489 2.82 -8.86 21.19
CA ASN A 489 1.96 -9.01 22.37
C ASN A 489 2.03 -10.42 22.97
N ALA A 490 3.24 -10.85 23.33
CA ALA A 490 3.54 -12.23 23.72
C ALA A 490 2.74 -12.75 24.92
N GLU A 491 2.48 -11.89 25.92
CA GLU A 491 1.75 -12.27 27.13
C GLU A 491 0.25 -12.40 26.85
N THR A 492 -0.34 -11.48 26.08
CA THR A 492 -1.72 -11.60 25.59
C THR A 492 -1.89 -12.84 24.71
N ILE A 493 -0.96 -13.11 23.80
CA ILE A 493 -0.95 -14.33 22.96
C ILE A 493 -0.90 -15.59 23.83
N ARG A 494 -0.06 -15.61 24.87
CA ARG A 494 0.02 -16.74 25.81
C ARG A 494 -1.32 -16.97 26.52
N ARG A 495 -2.01 -15.90 26.94
CA ARG A 495 -3.33 -15.98 27.58
C ARG A 495 -4.41 -16.46 26.61
N LEU A 496 -4.39 -16.00 25.36
CA LEU A 496 -5.29 -16.50 24.30
C LEU A 496 -5.11 -18.01 24.09
N ARG A 497 -3.88 -18.47 23.88
CA ARG A 497 -3.56 -19.89 23.68
C ARG A 497 -3.96 -20.76 24.87
N LYS A 498 -3.70 -20.29 26.10
CA LYS A 498 -4.13 -20.98 27.33
C LYS A 498 -5.65 -21.16 27.41
N ASN A 499 -6.42 -20.29 26.77
CA ASN A 499 -7.88 -20.35 26.72
C ASN A 499 -8.41 -21.02 25.43
N GLY A 500 -7.55 -21.77 24.73
CA GLY A 500 -7.91 -22.57 23.57
C GLY A 500 -8.20 -21.75 22.31
N VAL A 501 -7.62 -20.55 22.20
CA VAL A 501 -7.64 -19.75 20.96
C VAL A 501 -6.36 -20.06 20.16
N ASP A 502 -6.53 -20.47 18.91
CA ASP A 502 -5.44 -20.56 17.94
C ASP A 502 -5.02 -19.15 17.50
N VAL A 503 -3.72 -18.90 17.49
CA VAL A 503 -3.17 -17.56 17.24
C VAL A 503 -2.13 -17.62 16.15
N VAL A 504 -2.44 -16.98 15.03
CA VAL A 504 -1.53 -16.68 13.94
C VAL A 504 -0.84 -15.36 14.25
N GLU A 505 0.47 -15.41 14.49
CA GLU A 505 1.26 -14.23 14.87
C GLU A 505 1.80 -13.52 13.63
N VAL A 506 1.59 -12.20 13.55
CA VAL A 506 2.18 -11.35 12.52
C VAL A 506 2.96 -10.23 13.20
N SER A 507 4.26 -10.12 12.91
CA SER A 507 5.09 -9.02 13.40
C SER A 507 4.83 -7.77 12.58
N MET A 508 4.54 -6.66 13.25
CA MET A 508 4.20 -5.41 12.58
C MET A 508 4.60 -4.14 13.37
N PRO A 509 5.86 -4.05 13.85
CA PRO A 509 6.32 -2.98 14.74
C PRO A 509 6.32 -1.58 14.11
N ASN A 510 6.36 -1.45 12.78
CA ASN A 510 6.20 -0.16 12.09
C ASN A 510 4.74 0.16 11.79
N VAL A 511 3.90 -0.84 11.52
CA VAL A 511 2.47 -0.62 11.29
C VAL A 511 1.77 -0.11 12.55
N ILE A 512 2.01 -0.71 13.71
CA ILE A 512 1.35 -0.29 14.97
C ILE A 512 1.68 1.16 15.38
N LYS A 513 2.76 1.75 14.84
CA LYS A 513 3.09 3.17 15.05
C LYS A 513 2.07 4.13 14.43
N TRP A 514 1.25 3.66 13.49
CA TRP A 514 0.06 4.38 13.01
C TRP A 514 -1.11 4.34 14.00
N GLY A 515 -1.03 3.53 15.06
CA GLY A 515 -2.04 3.43 16.11
C GLY A 515 -3.18 2.45 15.80
N GLY A 516 -2.98 1.48 14.92
CA GLY A 516 -3.98 0.45 14.61
C GLY A 516 -3.35 -0.91 14.27
N GLY A 517 -4.14 -1.97 14.45
CA GLY A 517 -3.70 -3.36 14.38
C GLY A 517 -4.48 -4.19 13.35
N PRO A 518 -4.39 -5.53 13.42
CA PRO A 518 -5.08 -6.44 12.51
C PRO A 518 -6.57 -6.16 12.28
N ARG A 519 -7.32 -5.81 13.33
CA ARG A 519 -8.76 -5.51 13.20
C ARG A 519 -9.00 -4.15 12.54
N CYS A 520 -8.20 -3.15 12.88
CA CYS A 520 -8.30 -1.80 12.29
C CYS A 520 -8.02 -1.82 10.77
N MET A 521 -7.12 -2.68 10.31
CA MET A 521 -6.73 -2.80 8.89
C MET A 521 -7.69 -3.64 8.04
N THR A 522 -8.77 -4.16 8.62
CA THR A 522 -9.71 -5.06 7.93
C THR A 522 -11.13 -4.57 8.04
N CYS A 523 -11.91 -4.70 6.97
CA CYS A 523 -13.37 -4.56 7.01
C CYS A 523 -14.02 -5.82 6.42
N PRO A 524 -14.39 -6.80 7.25
CA PRO A 524 -15.08 -8.02 6.84
C PRO A 524 -16.38 -7.69 6.11
N THR A 525 -16.56 -8.31 4.95
CA THR A 525 -17.80 -8.21 4.16
C THR A 525 -18.53 -9.53 4.12
N HIS A 526 -17.83 -10.65 4.25
CA HIS A 526 -18.45 -11.96 4.29
C HIS A 526 -17.79 -12.88 5.31
N ARG A 527 -18.60 -13.40 6.23
CA ARG A 527 -18.29 -14.49 7.13
C ARG A 527 -19.25 -15.65 6.89
N GLY A 528 -18.70 -16.84 6.70
CA GLY A 528 -19.47 -18.08 6.67
C GLY A 528 -19.83 -18.55 8.08
N LEU A 529 -20.73 -19.53 8.13
CA LEU A 529 -21.04 -20.29 9.35
C LEU A 529 -19.79 -20.95 9.94
#